data_AF-A0A446BJK8-F1
#
_entry.id   AF-A0A446BJK8-F1
#
_cell.length_a   1.000
_cell.length_b   1.000
_cell.length_c   1.000
_cell.angle_alpha   90.00
_cell.angle_beta   90.00
_cell.angle_gamma   90.00
#
_symmetry.space_group_name_H-M   'P 1'
#
loop_
_entity.id
_entity.type
_entity.pdbx_description
1 polymer ?
#
loop_
_entity_poly.entity_id
_entity_poly.type
_entity_poly.pdbx_seq_one_letter_code
_entity_poly.pdbx_strand_id
1 'polypeptide(L)'
;MAVRQIIRLRYNNLTALQEELVKLFPNGDFDVEIVMGQITLTLPRELLPEEIQRINSKQRHYRRRSDRQRSDSQRSDRQRSDSR
;
A
#
# COMPACT_ATOMS: atom_id res chain seq x y z
N MET A 1 19.85 21.54 -9.34
CA MET A 1 19.69 20.49 -10.36
C MET A 1 18.76 19.46 -9.78
N ALA A 2 17.69 19.09 -10.50
CA ALA A 2 16.79 18.03 -10.08
C ALA A 2 17.20 16.72 -10.76
N VAL A 3 17.14 15.61 -10.03
CA VAL A 3 17.43 14.26 -10.50
C VAL A 3 16.12 13.54 -10.74
N ARG A 4 16.01 12.90 -11.91
CA ARG A 4 14.89 12.04 -12.24
C ARG A 4 15.22 10.60 -11.86
N GLN A 5 14.45 10.00 -10.95
CA GLN A 5 14.66 8.65 -10.45
C GLN A 5 13.36 7.85 -10.58
N ILE A 6 13.45 6.64 -11.14
CA ILE A 6 12.32 5.72 -11.24
C ILE A 6 12.42 4.72 -10.09
N ILE A 7 11.36 4.62 -9.30
CA ILE A 7 11.26 3.65 -8.21
C ILE A 7 10.07 2.71 -8.41
N ARG A 8 10.22 1.48 -7.92
CA ARG A 8 9.14 0.49 -7.86
C ARG A 8 8.70 0.37 -6.42
N LEU A 9 7.47 0.81 -6.14
CA LEU A 9 6.83 0.57 -4.85
C LEU A 9 5.86 -0.62 -4.97
N ARG A 10 5.73 -1.41 -3.91
CA ARG A 10 4.80 -2.56 -3.89
C ARG A 10 3.33 -2.12 -3.92
N TYR A 11 3.05 -0.94 -3.40
CA TYR A 11 1.72 -0.32 -3.39
C TYR A 11 1.88 1.17 -3.71
N ASN A 12 0.91 1.71 -4.44
CA ASN A 12 0.92 3.08 -4.93
C ASN A 12 0.06 3.98 -4.02
N ASN A 13 0.30 3.98 -2.70
CA ASN A 13 -0.32 5.01 -1.86
C ASN A 13 0.46 6.31 -2.03
N LEU A 14 -0.04 7.14 -2.95
CA LEU A 14 0.56 8.43 -3.32
C LEU A 14 0.65 9.38 -2.11
N THR A 15 -0.37 9.40 -1.25
CA THR A 15 -0.38 10.26 -0.05
C THR A 15 0.74 9.88 0.91
N ALA A 16 0.89 8.58 1.20
CA ALA A 16 1.97 8.11 2.07
C ALA A 16 3.36 8.34 1.47
N LEU A 17 3.48 8.26 0.14
CA LEU A 17 4.71 8.60 -0.57
C LEU A 17 5.04 10.09 -0.44
N GLN A 18 4.07 10.96 -0.72
CA GLN A 18 4.25 12.42 -0.62
C GLN A 18 4.62 12.84 0.80
N GLU A 19 3.95 12.31 1.83
CA GLU A 19 4.29 12.60 3.23
C GLU A 19 5.74 12.26 3.58
N GLU A 20 6.28 11.17 3.03
CA GLU A 20 7.69 10.81 3.26
C GLU A 20 8.64 11.67 2.43
N LEU A 21 8.27 12.05 1.21
CA LEU A 21 9.07 12.96 0.39
C LEU A 21 9.16 14.37 1.01
N VAL A 22 8.08 14.90 1.57
CA VAL A 22 8.09 16.17 2.32
C VAL A 22 9.05 16.09 3.51
N LYS A 23 9.12 14.95 4.21
CA LYS A 23 10.04 14.78 5.35
C LYS A 23 11.50 14.69 4.92
N LEU A 24 11.78 14.08 3.77
CA LEU A 24 13.14 13.97 3.23
C LEU A 24 13.62 15.27 2.58
N PHE A 25 12.70 16.02 1.97
CA PHE A 25 12.96 17.25 1.24
C PHE A 25 12.03 18.38 1.71
N PRO A 26 12.14 18.85 2.97
CA PRO A 26 11.20 19.83 3.54
C PRO A 26 11.20 21.18 2.83
N ASN A 27 12.33 21.55 2.22
CA ASN A 27 12.50 22.79 1.45
C ASN A 27 12.81 22.49 -0.03
N GLY A 28 12.64 21.24 -0.47
CA GLY A 28 12.99 20.82 -1.81
C GLY A 28 11.76 20.70 -2.69
N ASP A 29 11.86 21.18 -3.92
CA ASP A 29 10.84 20.90 -4.93
C ASP A 29 10.98 19.45 -5.39
N PHE A 30 9.85 18.73 -5.38
CA PHE A 30 9.78 17.39 -5.93
C PHE A 30 8.47 17.17 -6.68
N ASP A 31 8.53 16.37 -7.74
CA ASP A 31 7.36 15.93 -8.50
C ASP A 31 7.24 14.41 -8.46
N VAL A 32 6.00 13.94 -8.49
CA VAL A 32 5.65 12.52 -8.48
C VAL A 32 4.71 12.25 -9.66
N GLU A 33 5.16 11.42 -10.59
CA GLU A 33 4.37 10.97 -11.73
C GLU A 33 4.20 9.46 -11.69
N ILE A 34 2.98 8.98 -12.02
CA ILE A 34 2.72 7.54 -12.19
C ILE A 34 2.48 7.27 -13.67
N VAL A 35 3.42 6.57 -14.30
CA VAL A 35 3.35 6.21 -15.73
C VAL A 35 3.41 4.69 -15.85
N MET A 36 2.38 4.07 -16.42
CA MET A 36 2.31 2.62 -16.65
C MET A 36 2.59 1.76 -15.39
N GLY A 37 2.14 2.23 -14.22
CA GLY A 37 2.35 1.54 -12.95
C GLY A 37 3.76 1.72 -12.34
N GLN A 38 4.62 2.55 -12.96
CA GLN A 38 5.90 2.96 -12.41
C GLN A 38 5.80 4.35 -11.80
N ILE A 39 6.52 4.57 -10.70
CA ILE A 39 6.58 5.87 -10.04
C ILE A 39 7.88 6.55 -10.48
N THR A 40 7.71 7.66 -11.18
CA THR A 40 8.79 8.55 -11.59
C THR A 40 8.84 9.72 -10.62
N LEU A 41 9.99 9.92 -10.01
CA LEU A 41 10.25 11.02 -9.08
C LEU A 41 11.21 12.01 -9.71
N THR A 42 10.91 13.29 -9.56
CA THR A 42 11.86 14.38 -9.82
C THR A 42 12.22 14.96 -8.47
N LEU A 43 13.49 14.88 -8.06
CA LEU A 43 13.93 15.18 -6.69
C LEU A 43 15.16 16.10 -6.69
N PRO A 44 15.44 16.82 -5.59
CA PRO A 44 16.66 17.62 -5.47
C PRO A 44 17.96 16.78 -5.46
N ARG A 45 17.87 15.52 -5.03
CA ARG A 45 18.93 14.49 -5.08
C ARG A 45 18.31 13.10 -5.19
N GLU A 46 19.11 12.11 -5.54
CA GLU A 46 18.68 10.71 -5.52
C GLU A 46 18.30 10.26 -4.10
N LEU A 47 17.28 9.38 -4.03
CA LEU A 47 16.96 8.65 -2.82
C LEU A 47 18.03 7.59 -2.55
N LEU A 48 18.45 7.52 -1.30
CA LEU A 48 19.31 6.46 -0.80
C LEU A 48 18.55 5.14 -0.69
N PRO A 49 19.23 3.98 -0.79
CA PRO A 49 18.59 2.67 -0.65
C PRO A 49 17.78 2.52 0.66
N GLU A 50 18.28 3.09 1.76
CA GLU A 50 17.64 3.08 3.08
C GLU A 50 16.33 3.88 3.11
N GLU A 51 16.30 5.01 2.40
CA GLU A 51 15.11 5.86 2.26
C GLU A 51 14.03 5.14 1.45
N ILE A 52 14.43 4.47 0.37
CA ILE A 52 13.54 3.65 -0.46
C ILE A 52 12.95 2.49 0.37
N GLN A 53 13.75 1.84 1.22
CA GLN A 53 13.25 0.80 2.12
C GLN A 53 12.26 1.35 3.15
N ARG A 54 12.53 2.52 3.74
CA ARG A 54 11.64 3.19 4.68
C ARG A 54 10.31 3.57 4.04
N ILE A 55 10.34 4.10 2.82
CA ILE A 55 9.13 4.41 2.04
C ILE A 55 8.35 3.11 1.80
N ASN A 56 9.02 2.05 1.32
CA ASN A 56 8.38 0.76 1.05
C ASN A 56 7.75 0.12 2.29
N SER A 57 8.36 0.23 3.48
CA SER A 57 7.80 -0.36 4.71
C SER A 57 6.53 0.36 5.19
N LYS A 58 6.37 1.64 4.84
CA LYS A 58 5.19 2.45 5.18
C LYS A 58 4.06 2.36 4.16
N GLN A 59 4.35 1.88 2.94
CA GLN A 59 3.32 1.55 1.97
C GLN A 59 2.48 0.41 2.55
N ARG A 60 1.33 0.76 3.15
CA ARG A 60 0.42 -0.21 3.80
C ARG A 60 0.16 -1.36 2.84
N HIS A 61 0.57 -2.56 3.22
CA HIS A 61 -0.08 -3.76 2.70
C HIS A 61 -1.57 -3.60 2.98
N TYR A 62 -2.41 -3.62 1.94
CA TYR A 62 -3.84 -3.84 2.14
C TYR A 62 -3.95 -5.13 2.95
N ARG A 63 -4.24 -5.00 4.26
CA ARG A 63 -4.83 -6.09 5.02
C ARG A 63 -6.09 -6.41 4.23
N ARG A 64 -6.09 -7.52 3.49
CA ARG A 64 -7.32 -8.11 2.97
C ARG A 64 -8.23 -8.20 4.17
N ARG A 65 -9.25 -7.35 4.25
CA ARG A 65 -10.39 -7.63 5.11
C ARG A 65 -10.98 -8.90 4.53
N SER A 66 -10.57 -10.04 5.05
CA SER A 66 -11.43 -11.20 5.05
C SER A 66 -12.53 -10.89 6.07
N ASP A 67 -13.46 -10.04 5.66
CA ASP A 67 -14.81 -10.01 6.20
C ASP A 67 -15.46 -11.33 5.78
N ARG A 68 -15.00 -12.46 6.34
CA ARG A 68 -15.85 -13.65 6.46
C ARG A 68 -16.77 -13.37 7.63
N GLN A 69 -17.74 -12.52 7.36
CA GLN A 69 -19.02 -12.50 8.03
C GLN A 69 -19.57 -13.92 7.87
N ARG A 70 -19.30 -14.81 8.83
CA ARG A 70 -19.96 -16.11 8.92
C ARG A 70 -21.34 -15.84 9.52
N SER A 71 -22.18 -15.19 8.74
CA SER A 71 -23.62 -15.16 8.95
C SER A 71 -24.16 -16.50 8.44
N ASP A 72 -24.15 -17.51 9.29
CA ASP A 72 -24.98 -18.70 9.09
C ASP A 72 -25.83 -18.89 10.35
N SER A 73 -26.81 -17.99 10.46
CA SER A 73 -28.03 -18.26 11.20
C SER A 73 -28.91 -19.15 10.33
N GLN A 74 -29.39 -20.23 10.94
CA GLN A 74 -30.55 -21.06 10.54
C GLN A 74 -30.33 -22.20 9.52
N ARG A 75 -30.28 -23.42 10.06
CA ARG A 75 -31.30 -24.43 9.72
C ARG A 75 -31.55 -25.36 10.90
N SER A 76 -32.62 -25.05 11.65
CA SER A 76 -33.43 -26.08 12.28
C SER A 76 -33.96 -26.99 11.17
N ASP A 77 -33.77 -28.30 11.28
CA ASP A 77 -34.90 -29.19 11.00
C ASP A 77 -34.73 -30.55 11.68
N ARG A 78 -35.88 -31.05 12.11
CA ARG A 78 -36.10 -32.29 12.85
C ARG A 78 -35.67 -33.50 12.04
N GLN A 79 -35.02 -34.48 12.68
CA GLN A 79 -35.30 -35.88 12.35
C GLN A 79 -35.55 -36.70 13.61
N ARG A 80 -36.83 -37.04 13.75
CA ARG A 80 -37.39 -38.15 14.52
C ARG A 80 -36.76 -39.47 14.07
N SER A 81 -36.54 -40.35 15.05
CA SER A 81 -36.81 -41.80 15.07
C SER A 81 -36.40 -42.66 13.86
N ASP A 82 -35.54 -43.67 14.08
CA ASP A 82 -35.99 -45.07 14.10
C ASP A 82 -34.90 -46.09 14.52
N SER A 83 -35.33 -47.08 15.31
CA SER A 83 -34.89 -48.48 15.38
C SER A 83 -33.41 -48.90 15.58
N ARG A 84 -33.08 -49.36 16.79
CA ARG A 84 -33.00 -50.80 17.12
C ARG A 84 -32.83 -51.06 18.62
#